data_AF-R1ENZ6-F1
#
_entry.id   AF-R1ENZ6-F1
#
_cell.length_a   1.000
_cell.length_b   1.000
_cell.length_c   1.000
_cell.angle_alpha   90.00
_cell.angle_beta   90.00
_cell.angle_gamma   90.00
#
_symmetry.space_group_name_H-M   'P 1'
#
loop_
_entity.id
_entity.type
_entity.pdbx_description
1 polymer ?
#
loop_
_entity_poly.entity_id
_entity_poly.type
_entity_poly.pdbx_seq_one_letter_code
_entity_poly.pdbx_strand_id
1 'polypeptide(L)'
;MHIAWIGNSYVYYHDLPLMLAGLLAAGGVSSSSGQVTPGGQRLAQHAADPSVAALLEQPWDVAVLQDNSAVPGGADSGDRAASESALRDFFAPRLAGRRVLLYGTWGHAAGCAYARLRARYPDYATMQRLTTAGCEGYTQLLRAAGAEAELAPVGDAFELVHREEVEAGRDPLSPASLFRRLYAPDDLHPSRLGSYLAACVFFAALTGAHVEDSAAASRFRPSEAEHDRKMREKHGLCSLPATR
;
A
#
# COMPACT_ATOMS: atom_id res chain seq x y z
N MET A 1 7.64 -6.16 -16.78
CA MET A 1 7.15 -6.44 -15.43
C MET A 1 5.65 -6.19 -15.36
N HIS A 2 4.86 -7.25 -15.25
CA HIS A 2 3.41 -7.21 -15.17
C HIS A 2 2.98 -7.37 -13.71
N ILE A 3 2.22 -6.40 -13.18
CA ILE A 3 1.85 -6.35 -11.77
C ILE A 3 0.32 -6.39 -11.60
N ALA A 4 -0.20 -7.37 -10.86
CA ALA A 4 -1.58 -7.37 -10.40
C ALA A 4 -1.69 -6.65 -9.05
N TRP A 5 -2.65 -5.74 -8.91
CA TRP A 5 -2.93 -5.04 -7.65
C TRP A 5 -4.30 -5.42 -7.11
N ILE A 6 -4.33 -6.00 -5.92
CA ILE A 6 -5.54 -6.34 -5.19
C ILE A 6 -5.51 -5.53 -3.90
N GLY A 7 -6.47 -4.63 -3.73
CA GLY A 7 -6.49 -3.73 -2.58
C GLY A 7 -7.62 -2.73 -2.62
N ASN A 8 -7.36 -1.51 -2.19
CA ASN A 8 -8.38 -0.48 -2.03
C ASN A 8 -7.80 0.92 -2.26
N SER A 9 -8.31 1.91 -1.53
CA SER A 9 -7.91 3.31 -1.65
C SER A 9 -6.43 3.54 -1.40
N TYR A 10 -5.75 2.69 -0.63
CA TYR A 10 -4.29 2.77 -0.47
C TYR A 10 -3.49 2.44 -1.74
N VAL A 11 -4.14 1.84 -2.74
CA VAL A 11 -3.56 1.59 -4.06
C VAL A 11 -3.99 2.66 -5.06
N TYR A 12 -5.28 2.98 -5.19
CA TYR A 12 -5.72 3.89 -6.26
C TYR A 12 -5.52 5.38 -5.95
N TYR A 13 -5.33 5.78 -4.67
CA TYR A 13 -5.06 7.19 -4.35
C TYR A 13 -3.74 7.64 -4.98
N HIS A 14 -3.81 8.72 -5.75
CA HIS A 14 -2.71 9.25 -6.54
C HIS A 14 -2.05 8.20 -7.46
N ASP A 15 -2.83 7.25 -7.98
CA ASP A 15 -2.44 6.15 -8.88
C ASP A 15 -1.04 5.61 -8.55
N LEU A 16 -0.90 5.03 -7.36
CA LEU A 16 0.34 4.38 -6.94
C LEU A 16 0.89 3.42 -8.02
N PRO A 17 0.08 2.57 -8.69
CA PRO A 17 0.55 1.76 -9.81
C PRO A 17 1.21 2.57 -10.93
N LEU A 18 0.64 3.71 -11.33
CA LEU A 18 1.23 4.59 -12.34
C LEU A 18 2.48 5.32 -11.84
N MET A 19 2.53 5.75 -10.58
CA MET A 19 3.76 6.31 -9.99
C MET A 19 4.90 5.30 -10.00
N LEU A 20 4.62 4.06 -9.59
CA LEU A 20 5.59 2.98 -9.65
C LEU A 20 6.03 2.69 -11.08
N ALA A 21 5.11 2.65 -12.04
CA ALA A 21 5.45 2.47 -13.45
C ALA A 21 6.41 3.56 -13.96
N GLY A 22 6.23 4.80 -13.51
CA GLY A 22 7.16 5.91 -13.78
C GLY A 22 8.56 5.68 -13.21
N LEU A 23 8.65 5.23 -11.95
CA LEU A 23 9.92 4.88 -11.31
C LEU A 23 10.62 3.70 -12.02
N LEU A 24 9.88 2.64 -12.32
CA LEU A 24 10.38 1.47 -13.05
C LEU A 24 10.91 1.88 -14.43
N ALA A 25 10.15 2.66 -15.19
CA ALA A 25 10.57 3.14 -16.50
C ALA A 25 11.83 4.01 -16.44
N ALA A 26 11.94 4.88 -15.43
CA ALA A 26 13.13 5.70 -15.20
C ALA A 26 14.38 4.84 -14.86
N GLY A 27 14.16 3.70 -14.21
CA GLY A 27 15.15 2.64 -13.98
C GLY A 27 15.37 1.68 -15.16
N GLY A 28 14.72 1.90 -16.31
CA GLY A 28 14.86 1.06 -17.51
C GLY A 28 13.98 -0.20 -17.54
N VAL A 29 13.05 -0.34 -16.61
CA VAL A 29 12.12 -1.49 -16.52
C VAL A 29 10.76 -1.10 -17.08
N SER A 30 10.36 -1.71 -18.19
CA SER A 30 8.99 -1.57 -18.72
C SER A 30 8.00 -2.34 -17.84
N SER A 31 6.86 -1.72 -17.54
CA SER A 31 5.83 -2.34 -16.69
C SER A 31 4.41 -2.13 -17.20
N SER A 32 3.53 -3.07 -16.89
CA SER A 32 2.08 -2.87 -17.00
C SER A 32 1.38 -3.35 -15.74
N SER A 33 0.14 -2.90 -15.53
CA SER A 33 -0.62 -3.20 -14.33
C SER A 33 -2.07 -3.53 -14.62
N GLY A 34 -2.63 -4.50 -13.90
CA GLY A 34 -4.06 -4.70 -13.73
C GLY A 34 -4.43 -4.51 -12.27
N GLN A 35 -5.64 -4.03 -11.97
CA GLN A 35 -6.03 -3.76 -10.59
C GLN A 35 -7.50 -4.05 -10.32
N VAL A 36 -7.78 -4.60 -9.13
CA VAL A 36 -9.12 -4.64 -8.51
C VAL A 36 -9.00 -3.94 -7.17
N THR A 37 -9.39 -2.67 -7.13
CA THR A 37 -9.15 -1.78 -5.96
C THR A 37 -10.39 -1.04 -5.43
N PRO A 38 -11.54 -1.71 -5.21
CA PRO A 38 -12.71 -1.07 -4.58
C PRO A 38 -12.39 -0.49 -3.20
N GLY A 39 -12.93 0.71 -2.92
CA GLY A 39 -12.65 1.45 -1.69
C GLY A 39 -12.98 0.67 -0.41
N GLY A 40 -12.09 0.72 0.57
CA GLY A 40 -12.24 0.10 1.89
C GLY A 40 -12.23 -1.43 1.93
N GLN A 41 -12.12 -2.14 0.79
CA GLN A 41 -12.24 -3.59 0.79
C GLN A 41 -11.11 -4.31 1.54
N ARG A 42 -11.48 -5.47 2.06
CA ARG A 42 -10.64 -6.42 2.78
C ARG A 42 -10.29 -7.61 1.91
N LEU A 43 -9.24 -8.35 2.26
CA LEU A 43 -8.85 -9.57 1.53
C LEU A 43 -9.99 -10.60 1.44
N ALA A 44 -10.79 -10.76 2.49
CA ALA A 44 -11.96 -11.64 2.47
C ALA A 44 -13.01 -11.22 1.44
N GLN A 45 -13.19 -9.91 1.21
CA GLN A 45 -14.13 -9.40 0.21
C GLN A 45 -13.58 -9.57 -1.20
N HIS A 46 -12.27 -9.35 -1.38
CA HIS A 46 -11.59 -9.63 -2.66
C HIS A 46 -11.67 -11.10 -3.06
N ALA A 47 -11.52 -12.03 -2.10
CA ALA A 47 -11.65 -13.46 -2.37
C ALA A 47 -13.06 -13.88 -2.83
N ALA A 48 -14.08 -13.07 -2.52
CA ALA A 48 -15.46 -13.29 -2.97
C ALA A 48 -15.78 -12.55 -4.29
N ASP A 49 -14.89 -11.69 -4.78
CA ASP A 49 -15.09 -10.92 -6.01
C ASP A 49 -14.56 -11.70 -7.22
N PRO A 50 -15.42 -12.10 -8.19
CA PRO A 50 -15.00 -12.87 -9.35
C PRO A 50 -14.00 -12.13 -10.24
N SER A 51 -13.96 -10.79 -10.20
CA SER A 51 -12.97 -10.01 -10.96
C SER A 51 -11.56 -10.22 -10.43
N VAL A 52 -11.39 -10.53 -9.15
CA VAL A 52 -10.07 -10.86 -8.56
C VAL A 52 -9.59 -12.22 -9.08
N ALA A 53 -10.46 -13.22 -9.14
CA ALA A 53 -10.12 -14.52 -9.73
C ALA A 53 -9.71 -14.35 -11.20
N ALA A 54 -10.52 -13.66 -12.00
CA ALA A 54 -10.24 -13.39 -13.41
C ALA A 54 -8.94 -12.59 -13.61
N LEU A 55 -8.64 -11.64 -12.71
CA LEU A 55 -7.37 -10.91 -12.73
C LEU A 55 -6.21 -11.87 -12.49
N LEU A 56 -6.26 -12.70 -11.45
CA LEU A 56 -5.17 -13.59 -11.07
C LEU A 56 -4.89 -14.73 -12.08
N GLU A 57 -5.87 -15.07 -12.93
CA GLU A 57 -5.69 -16.01 -14.05
C GLU A 57 -4.75 -15.48 -15.15
N GLN A 58 -4.58 -14.16 -15.25
CA GLN A 58 -3.67 -13.56 -16.22
C GLN A 58 -2.18 -13.78 -15.84
N PRO A 59 -1.25 -13.72 -16.81
CA PRO A 59 0.17 -13.96 -16.57
C PRO A 59 0.87 -12.74 -15.95
N TRP A 60 0.68 -12.55 -14.64
CA TRP A 60 1.39 -11.53 -13.87
C TRP A 60 2.74 -12.05 -13.35
N ASP A 61 3.77 -11.19 -13.38
CA ASP A 61 5.07 -11.47 -12.77
C ASP A 61 4.99 -11.36 -11.24
N VAL A 62 4.16 -10.42 -10.75
CA VAL A 62 3.99 -10.15 -9.32
C VAL A 62 2.52 -9.87 -9.01
N ALA A 63 2.02 -10.44 -7.91
CA ALA A 63 0.75 -10.03 -7.31
C ALA A 63 1.01 -9.20 -6.04
N VAL A 64 0.45 -7.99 -5.98
CA VAL A 64 0.42 -7.17 -4.78
C VAL A 64 -0.89 -7.38 -4.07
N LEU A 65 -0.83 -7.80 -2.80
CA LEU A 65 -2.00 -8.01 -1.95
C LEU A 65 -2.02 -6.98 -0.82
N GLN A 66 -3.11 -6.26 -0.70
CA GLN A 66 -3.34 -5.30 0.36
C GLN A 66 -4.67 -5.57 1.06
N ASP A 67 -4.64 -5.64 2.38
CA ASP A 67 -5.84 -5.68 3.21
C ASP A 67 -6.20 -4.27 3.72
N ASN A 68 -7.41 -4.08 4.20
CA ASN A 68 -7.85 -2.84 4.85
C ASN A 68 -6.90 -2.45 6.00
N SER A 69 -6.49 -1.19 6.12
CA SER A 69 -5.42 -0.74 7.04
C SER A 69 -5.67 -1.05 8.52
N ALA A 70 -6.94 -1.21 8.93
CA ALA A 70 -7.28 -1.55 10.30
C ALA A 70 -7.29 -3.08 10.56
N VAL A 71 -7.35 -3.91 9.53
CA VAL A 71 -7.56 -5.35 9.71
C VAL A 71 -6.30 -6.12 10.11
N PRO A 72 -5.12 -5.90 9.49
CA PRO A 72 -3.94 -6.71 9.79
C PRO A 72 -3.53 -6.72 11.26
N GLY A 73 -3.55 -5.56 11.93
CA GLY A 73 -3.21 -5.47 13.35
C GLY A 73 -4.30 -5.97 14.30
N GLY A 74 -5.39 -6.54 13.77
CA GLY A 74 -6.48 -7.12 14.54
C GLY A 74 -7.33 -6.10 15.29
N ALA A 75 -7.77 -5.00 14.66
CA ALA A 75 -8.81 -4.15 15.26
C ALA A 75 -10.11 -4.93 15.51
N ASP A 76 -10.42 -5.84 14.60
CA ASP A 76 -11.53 -6.77 14.69
C ASP A 76 -10.99 -8.17 14.42
N SER A 77 -11.11 -9.06 15.40
CA SER A 77 -10.58 -10.42 15.31
C SER A 77 -11.33 -11.27 14.29
N GLY A 78 -12.62 -11.01 14.06
CA GLY A 78 -13.42 -11.72 13.07
C GLY A 78 -13.00 -11.34 11.66
N ASP A 79 -12.82 -10.05 11.41
CA ASP A 79 -12.33 -9.54 10.13
C ASP A 79 -10.91 -10.05 9.84
N ARG A 80 -10.04 -10.03 10.84
CA ARG A 80 -8.67 -10.58 10.74
C ARG A 80 -8.70 -12.05 10.36
N ALA A 81 -9.47 -12.87 11.09
CA ALA A 81 -9.59 -14.29 10.83
C ALA A 81 -10.16 -14.58 9.42
N ALA A 82 -11.16 -13.81 8.98
CA ALA A 82 -11.72 -13.93 7.63
C ALA A 82 -10.67 -13.64 6.54
N SER A 83 -9.86 -12.58 6.70
CA SER A 83 -8.76 -12.29 5.77
C SER A 83 -7.67 -13.37 5.79
N GLU A 84 -7.34 -13.94 6.96
CA GLU A 84 -6.41 -15.08 7.05
C GLU A 84 -6.93 -16.32 6.31
N SER A 85 -8.23 -16.63 6.43
CA SER A 85 -8.84 -17.73 5.68
C SER A 85 -8.85 -17.43 4.19
N ALA A 86 -9.16 -16.21 3.77
CA ALA A 86 -9.06 -15.82 2.36
C ALA A 86 -7.64 -15.99 1.80
N LEU A 87 -6.61 -15.64 2.56
CA LEU A 87 -5.22 -15.87 2.17
C LEU A 87 -4.91 -17.35 1.98
N ARG A 88 -5.33 -18.21 2.91
CA ARG A 88 -5.10 -19.66 2.85
C ARG A 88 -5.91 -20.35 1.75
N ASP A 89 -7.18 -20.02 1.63
CA ASP A 89 -8.15 -20.84 0.89
C ASP A 89 -8.38 -20.31 -0.53
N PHE A 90 -8.16 -19.01 -0.77
CA PHE A 90 -8.36 -18.38 -2.07
C PHE A 90 -7.06 -17.93 -2.74
N PHE A 91 -6.25 -17.11 -2.05
CA PHE A 91 -5.08 -16.49 -2.66
C PHE A 91 -3.91 -17.47 -2.81
N ALA A 92 -3.52 -18.17 -1.75
CA ALA A 92 -2.35 -19.03 -1.78
C ALA A 92 -2.42 -20.13 -2.86
N PRO A 93 -3.53 -20.87 -3.06
CA PRO A 93 -3.61 -21.87 -4.13
C PRO A 93 -3.48 -21.28 -5.54
N ARG A 94 -3.86 -20.01 -5.74
CA ARG A 94 -3.77 -19.29 -7.02
C ARG A 94 -2.41 -18.64 -7.26
N LEU A 95 -1.66 -18.41 -6.19
CA LEU A 95 -0.37 -17.70 -6.19
C LEU A 95 0.82 -18.62 -5.86
N ALA A 96 0.59 -19.92 -5.73
CA ALA A 96 1.66 -20.90 -5.50
C ALA A 96 2.73 -20.81 -6.61
N GLY A 97 4.00 -20.72 -6.21
CA GLY A 97 5.12 -20.50 -7.13
C GLY A 97 5.14 -19.15 -7.84
N ARG A 98 4.26 -18.20 -7.48
CA ARG A 98 4.29 -16.82 -7.97
C ARG A 98 4.89 -15.91 -6.91
N ARG A 99 5.56 -14.84 -7.37
CA ARG A 99 6.04 -13.77 -6.50
C ARG A 99 4.86 -12.95 -5.99
N VAL A 100 4.77 -12.79 -4.68
CA VAL A 100 3.71 -12.02 -4.02
C VAL A 100 4.34 -10.94 -3.16
N LEU A 101 3.90 -9.69 -3.32
CA LEU A 101 4.22 -8.61 -2.40
C LEU A 101 3.01 -8.32 -1.53
N LEU A 102 3.11 -8.59 -0.23
CA LEU A 102 2.12 -8.11 0.71
C LEU A 102 2.40 -6.62 0.99
N TYR A 103 1.42 -5.77 0.74
CA TYR A 103 1.50 -4.33 1.00
C TYR A 103 1.37 -4.08 2.52
N GLY A 104 2.51 -3.93 3.20
CA GLY A 104 2.58 -3.51 4.59
C GLY A 104 2.20 -2.04 4.71
N THR A 105 0.93 -1.76 5.02
CA THR A 105 0.40 -0.38 5.12
C THR A 105 0.83 0.32 6.41
N TRP A 106 0.45 1.58 6.56
CA TRP A 106 0.80 2.42 7.69
C TRP A 106 -0.35 2.62 8.69
N GLY A 107 0.00 2.99 9.93
CA GLY A 107 -0.94 3.47 10.93
C GLY A 107 -1.53 4.84 10.56
N HIS A 108 -2.75 5.14 11.01
CA HIS A 108 -3.38 6.45 10.79
C HIS A 108 -2.66 7.52 11.63
N ALA A 109 -2.57 8.75 11.11
CA ALA A 109 -1.65 9.78 11.64
C ALA A 109 -1.86 10.04 13.14
N ALA A 110 -3.10 10.23 13.58
CA ALA A 110 -3.46 10.52 14.97
C ALA A 110 -4.10 9.32 15.71
N GLY A 111 -3.68 8.10 15.37
CA GLY A 111 -4.38 6.88 15.76
C GLY A 111 -5.63 6.65 14.91
N CYS A 112 -6.35 5.56 15.16
CA CYS A 112 -7.38 5.11 14.22
C CYS A 112 -8.53 6.12 14.06
N ALA A 113 -8.69 6.63 12.84
CA ALA A 113 -9.79 7.51 12.43
C ALA A 113 -11.19 6.91 12.72
N TYR A 114 -11.34 5.59 12.74
CA TYR A 114 -12.59 4.94 13.10
C TYR A 114 -12.79 4.97 14.61
N ALA A 115 -13.73 5.80 15.08
CA ALA A 115 -13.98 6.01 16.52
C ALA A 115 -14.14 4.70 17.31
N ARG A 116 -14.84 3.71 16.74
CA ARG A 116 -15.05 2.39 17.37
C ARG A 116 -13.77 1.57 17.60
N LEU A 117 -12.69 1.89 16.90
CA LEU A 117 -11.41 1.15 16.94
C LEU A 117 -10.31 1.91 17.69
N ARG A 118 -10.56 3.14 18.13
CA ARG A 118 -9.56 3.96 18.85
C ARG A 118 -9.03 3.32 20.12
N ALA A 119 -9.83 2.52 20.82
CA ALA A 119 -9.35 1.81 22.02
C ALA A 119 -8.23 0.82 21.70
N ARG A 120 -8.27 0.18 20.52
CA ARG A 120 -7.24 -0.76 20.05
C ARG A 120 -6.07 -0.03 19.39
N TYR A 121 -6.37 1.09 18.73
CA TYR A 121 -5.42 1.93 17.99
C TYR A 121 -5.46 3.38 18.48
N PRO A 122 -4.96 3.64 19.71
CA PRO A 122 -5.07 4.95 20.33
C PRO A 122 -4.15 5.98 19.67
N ASP A 123 -3.04 5.54 19.12
CA ASP A 123 -2.00 6.39 18.53
C ASP A 123 -1.36 5.70 17.31
N TYR A 124 -0.56 6.47 16.56
CA TYR A 124 0.13 5.99 15.38
C TYR A 124 1.07 4.82 15.69
N ALA A 125 1.94 4.96 16.70
CA ALA A 125 2.97 3.96 17.02
C ALA A 125 2.36 2.59 17.38
N THR A 126 1.24 2.58 18.11
CA THR A 126 0.51 1.36 18.46
C THR A 126 -0.15 0.74 17.24
N MET A 127 -0.81 1.54 16.41
CA MET A 127 -1.42 1.03 15.18
C MET A 127 -0.36 0.48 14.21
N GLN A 128 0.73 1.22 13.98
CA GLN A 128 1.81 0.83 13.08
C GLN A 128 2.43 -0.49 13.51
N ARG A 129 2.86 -0.61 14.77
CA ARG A 129 3.46 -1.85 15.31
C ARG A 129 2.55 -3.06 15.11
N LEU A 130 1.25 -2.90 15.42
CA LEU A 130 0.29 -3.99 15.28
C LEU A 130 0.05 -4.35 13.80
N THR A 131 -0.10 -3.35 12.93
CA THR A 131 -0.29 -3.56 11.50
C THR A 131 0.92 -4.23 10.86
N THR A 132 2.16 -3.79 11.16
CA THR A 132 3.39 -4.42 10.68
C THR A 132 3.44 -5.90 11.08
N ALA A 133 3.26 -6.22 12.37
CA ALA A 133 3.23 -7.60 12.84
C ALA A 133 2.13 -8.45 12.17
N GLY A 134 0.96 -7.86 11.94
CA GLY A 134 -0.14 -8.52 11.23
C GLY A 134 0.18 -8.85 9.77
N CYS A 135 0.85 -7.93 9.07
CA CYS A 135 1.30 -8.11 7.70
C CYS A 135 2.45 -9.13 7.61
N GLU A 136 3.37 -9.15 8.56
CA GLU A 136 4.38 -10.21 8.65
C GLU A 136 3.73 -11.59 8.80
N GLY A 137 2.71 -11.71 9.66
CA GLY A 137 1.94 -12.94 9.82
C GLY A 137 1.21 -13.38 8.53
N TYR A 138 0.62 -12.45 7.78
CA TYR A 138 0.04 -12.73 6.47
C TYR A 138 1.08 -13.23 5.46
N THR A 139 2.28 -12.63 5.47
CA THR A 139 3.38 -13.05 4.59
C THR A 139 3.82 -14.48 4.92
N GLN A 140 3.92 -14.81 6.22
CA GLN A 140 4.23 -16.18 6.66
C GLN A 140 3.15 -17.19 6.25
N LEU A 141 1.86 -16.82 6.34
CA LEU A 141 0.76 -17.67 5.89
C LEU A 141 0.84 -17.99 4.40
N LEU A 142 1.11 -16.98 3.57
CA LEU A 142 1.30 -17.16 2.12
C LEU A 142 2.50 -18.06 1.80
N ARG A 143 3.64 -17.84 2.49
CA ARG A 143 4.84 -18.68 2.33
C ARG A 143 4.60 -20.14 2.72
N ALA A 144 3.94 -20.37 3.85
CA ALA A 144 3.62 -21.72 4.33
C ALA A 144 2.72 -22.48 3.34
N ALA A 145 1.95 -21.76 2.53
CA ALA A 145 1.08 -22.31 1.49
C ALA A 145 1.72 -22.33 0.08
N GLY A 146 3.03 -22.04 -0.04
CA GLY A 146 3.81 -22.24 -1.27
C GLY A 146 3.95 -21.03 -2.19
N ALA A 147 3.52 -19.83 -1.77
CA ALA A 147 3.80 -18.59 -2.51
C ALA A 147 5.20 -18.04 -2.19
N GLU A 148 5.84 -17.41 -3.17
CA GLU A 148 7.09 -16.65 -2.97
C GLU A 148 6.73 -15.25 -2.44
N ALA A 149 6.22 -15.21 -1.20
CA ALA A 149 5.70 -13.99 -0.62
C ALA A 149 6.79 -13.17 0.10
N GLU A 150 6.77 -11.85 -0.08
CA GLU A 150 7.62 -10.88 0.61
C GLU A 150 6.74 -9.74 1.13
N LEU A 151 7.18 -9.09 2.21
CA LEU A 151 6.54 -7.87 2.69
C LEU A 151 7.12 -6.67 1.93
N ALA A 152 6.27 -5.81 1.38
CA ALA A 152 6.64 -4.45 0.97
C ALA A 152 6.41 -3.51 2.17
N PRO A 153 7.47 -3.08 2.88
CA PRO A 153 7.36 -2.45 4.20
C PRO A 153 7.09 -0.94 4.11
N VAL A 154 5.97 -0.55 3.49
CA VAL A 154 5.63 0.87 3.32
C VAL A 154 5.32 1.53 4.67
N GLY A 155 4.65 0.81 5.57
CA GLY A 155 4.40 1.25 6.94
C GLY A 155 5.67 1.60 7.70
N ASP A 156 6.70 0.79 7.55
CA ASP A 156 7.99 1.02 8.21
C ASP A 156 8.67 2.28 7.64
N ALA A 157 8.49 2.58 6.35
CA ALA A 157 8.98 3.84 5.77
C ALA A 157 8.24 5.08 6.35
N PHE A 158 6.94 4.98 6.60
CA PHE A 158 6.20 6.03 7.32
C PHE A 158 6.69 6.14 8.77
N GLU A 159 7.01 5.00 9.41
CA GLU A 159 7.49 4.95 10.79
C GLU A 159 8.85 5.61 10.95
N LEU A 160 9.75 5.44 9.97
CA LEU A 160 11.03 6.15 9.93
C LEU A 160 10.83 7.66 9.95
N VAL A 161 9.96 8.19 9.09
CA VAL A 161 9.64 9.63 9.04
C VAL A 161 9.02 10.10 10.37
N HIS A 162 8.08 9.34 10.93
CA HIS A 162 7.50 9.64 12.24
C HIS A 162 8.57 9.72 13.34
N ARG A 163 9.45 8.71 13.40
CA ARG A 163 10.49 8.60 14.41
C ARG A 163 11.48 9.75 14.33
N GLU A 164 11.88 10.16 13.13
CA GLU A 164 12.75 11.32 12.93
C GLU A 164 12.15 12.64 13.44
N GLU A 165 10.83 12.83 13.34
CA GLU A 165 10.15 13.98 13.94
C GLU A 165 10.21 13.93 15.47
N VAL A 166 9.89 12.77 16.06
CA VAL A 166 9.89 12.55 17.51
C VAL A 166 11.29 12.69 18.12
N GLU A 167 12.30 12.07 17.52
CA GLU A 167 13.70 12.11 17.99
C GLU A 167 14.27 13.51 17.94
N ALA A 168 13.82 14.34 17.00
CA ALA A 168 14.18 15.74 16.92
C ALA A 168 13.34 16.66 17.82
N GLY A 169 12.46 16.10 18.66
CA GLY A 169 11.60 16.86 19.58
C GLY A 169 10.51 17.68 18.89
N ARG A 170 10.15 17.35 17.65
CA ARG A 170 9.09 18.01 16.88
C ARG A 170 7.78 17.24 17.03
N ASP A 171 6.66 17.95 16.92
CA ASP A 171 5.33 17.32 16.88
C ASP A 171 5.08 16.69 15.50
N PRO A 172 4.96 15.36 15.38
CA PRO A 172 4.69 14.71 14.11
C PRO A 172 3.34 15.12 13.52
N LEU A 173 2.37 15.58 14.31
CA LEU A 173 1.06 16.01 13.84
C LEU A 173 1.01 17.48 13.43
N SER A 174 2.08 18.24 13.65
CA SER A 174 2.19 19.62 13.17
C SER A 174 2.03 19.66 11.64
N PRO A 175 1.26 20.61 11.07
CA PRO A 175 1.14 20.76 9.62
C PRO A 175 2.47 20.97 8.88
N ALA A 176 3.50 21.44 9.60
CA ALA A 176 4.84 21.65 9.06
C ALA A 176 5.72 20.38 9.05
N SER A 177 5.34 19.33 9.78
CA SER A 177 6.12 18.09 9.86
C SER A 177 6.08 17.34 8.52
N LEU A 178 7.17 16.65 8.19
CA LEU A 178 7.21 15.76 7.04
C LEU A 178 6.23 14.61 7.22
N PHE A 179 6.11 14.07 8.45
CA PHE A 179 5.18 13.00 8.77
C PHE A 179 3.74 13.37 8.43
N ARG A 180 3.23 14.52 8.90
CA ARG A 180 1.85 14.94 8.60
C ARG A 180 1.64 15.16 7.12
N ARG A 181 2.66 15.62 6.39
CA ARG A 181 2.61 15.82 4.94
C ARG A 181 2.51 14.51 4.15
N LEU A 182 2.74 13.34 4.74
CA LEU A 182 2.50 12.03 4.10
C LEU A 182 1.00 11.68 3.99
N TYR A 183 0.13 12.37 4.73
CA TYR A 183 -1.29 12.05 4.84
C TYR A 183 -2.17 13.09 4.17
N ALA A 184 -3.30 12.66 3.63
CA ALA A 184 -4.43 13.51 3.31
C ALA A 184 -5.01 14.16 4.59
N PRO A 185 -5.93 15.15 4.46
CA PRO A 185 -6.56 15.79 5.62
C PRO A 185 -7.37 14.85 6.53
N ASP A 186 -7.70 13.64 6.08
CA ASP A 186 -8.50 12.66 6.83
C ASP A 186 -7.67 11.73 7.74
N ASP A 187 -6.36 11.95 7.84
CA ASP A 187 -5.40 11.19 8.67
C ASP A 187 -5.27 9.70 8.31
N LEU A 188 -5.95 9.25 7.26
CA LEU A 188 -6.04 7.85 6.81
C LEU A 188 -5.31 7.68 5.49
N HIS A 189 -5.75 8.41 4.47
CA HIS A 189 -5.31 8.23 3.09
C HIS A 189 -3.93 8.87 2.87
N PRO A 190 -3.15 8.36 1.91
CA PRO A 190 -1.88 8.99 1.56
C PRO A 190 -2.16 10.36 0.93
N SER A 191 -1.30 11.32 1.23
CA SER A 191 -1.09 12.44 0.32
C SER A 191 -0.32 11.94 -0.91
N ARG A 192 -0.12 12.82 -1.88
CA ARG A 192 0.72 12.50 -3.03
C ARG A 192 2.15 12.16 -2.65
N LEU A 193 2.68 12.81 -1.60
CA LEU A 193 4.00 12.50 -1.06
C LEU A 193 4.01 11.12 -0.39
N GLY A 194 2.94 10.76 0.32
CA GLY A 194 2.76 9.42 0.89
C GLY A 194 2.71 8.33 -0.18
N SER A 195 1.94 8.52 -1.26
CA SER A 195 1.90 7.58 -2.39
C SER A 195 3.25 7.49 -3.10
N TYR A 196 3.99 8.60 -3.20
CA TYR A 196 5.35 8.56 -3.75
C TYR A 196 6.31 7.75 -2.88
N LEU A 197 6.27 7.93 -1.55
CA LEU A 197 7.05 7.13 -0.61
C LEU A 197 6.71 5.63 -0.76
N ALA A 198 5.43 5.28 -0.85
CA ALA A 198 5.00 3.92 -1.13
C ALA A 198 5.57 3.40 -2.46
N ALA A 199 5.53 4.20 -3.52
CA ALA A 199 6.08 3.84 -4.82
C ALA A 199 7.60 3.58 -4.76
N CYS A 200 8.35 4.36 -3.99
CA CYS A 200 9.78 4.15 -3.77
C CYS A 200 10.07 2.82 -3.06
N VAL A 201 9.26 2.48 -2.04
CA VAL A 201 9.40 1.19 -1.33
C VAL A 201 9.06 0.02 -2.25
N PHE A 202 8.00 0.11 -3.05
CA PHE A 202 7.69 -0.92 -4.06
C PHE A 202 8.78 -1.05 -5.12
N PHE A 203 9.35 0.06 -5.59
CA PHE A 203 10.46 0.04 -6.53
C PHE A 203 11.65 -0.72 -5.94
N ALA A 204 12.03 -0.42 -4.70
CA ALA A 204 13.12 -1.10 -4.01
C ALA A 204 12.82 -2.59 -3.80
N ALA A 205 11.60 -2.92 -3.35
CA ALA A 205 11.19 -4.32 -3.17
C ALA A 205 11.24 -5.10 -4.49
N LEU A 206 10.79 -4.51 -5.60
CA LEU A 206 10.71 -5.20 -6.89
C LEU A 206 12.07 -5.37 -7.56
N THR A 207 12.94 -4.37 -7.46
CA THR A 207 14.20 -4.29 -8.22
C THR A 207 15.45 -4.64 -7.40
N GLY A 208 15.35 -4.60 -6.06
CA GLY A 208 16.50 -4.67 -5.16
C GLY A 208 17.36 -3.41 -5.13
N ALA A 209 17.00 -2.36 -5.89
CA ALA A 209 17.75 -1.10 -5.96
C ALA A 209 17.06 0.01 -5.17
N HIS A 210 17.83 0.82 -4.44
CA HIS A 210 17.32 2.04 -3.85
C HIS A 210 17.07 3.09 -4.95
N VAL A 211 15.98 3.85 -4.82
CA VAL A 211 15.64 4.90 -5.81
C VAL A 211 16.81 5.89 -5.95
N GLU A 212 17.41 6.30 -4.84
CA GLU A 212 18.54 7.26 -4.75
C GLU A 212 19.81 6.77 -5.46
N ASP A 213 20.09 5.47 -5.39
CA ASP A 213 21.25 4.85 -6.04
C ASP A 213 20.97 4.47 -7.50
N SER A 214 19.72 4.61 -7.94
CA SER A 214 19.29 4.30 -9.30
C SER A 214 19.18 5.56 -10.16
N ALA A 215 19.20 5.37 -11.48
CA ALA A 215 18.88 6.45 -12.41
C ALA A 215 17.46 7.03 -12.20
N ALA A 216 16.59 6.37 -11.43
CA ALA A 216 15.21 6.81 -11.18
C ALA A 216 15.14 8.05 -10.27
N ALA A 217 15.98 8.19 -9.23
CA ALA A 217 15.91 9.33 -8.30
C ALA A 217 16.12 10.69 -8.98
N SER A 218 17.00 10.74 -9.97
CA SER A 218 17.28 11.97 -10.72
C SER A 218 16.30 12.21 -11.87
N ARG A 219 15.58 11.17 -12.32
CA ARG A 219 14.77 11.20 -13.56
C ARG A 219 13.26 11.22 -13.32
N PHE A 220 12.77 10.81 -12.16
CA PHE A 220 11.35 10.82 -11.85
C PHE A 220 11.05 11.66 -10.61
N ARG A 221 10.49 12.85 -10.85
CA ARG A 221 9.87 13.69 -9.84
C ARG A 221 8.38 13.73 -10.18
N PRO A 222 7.50 13.07 -9.41
CA PRO A 222 6.10 13.07 -9.76
C PRO A 222 5.58 14.52 -9.67
N SER A 223 4.92 15.04 -10.73
CA SER A 223 4.23 16.35 -10.71
C SER A 223 2.70 16.19 -10.61
N GLU A 224 2.03 16.98 -9.78
CA GLU A 224 0.57 16.91 -9.58
C GLU A 224 -0.18 17.03 -10.91
N ALA A 225 0.15 18.05 -11.71
CA ALA A 225 -0.53 18.34 -12.96
C ALA A 225 -0.43 17.21 -14.01
N GLU A 226 0.75 16.60 -14.18
CA GLU A 226 0.91 15.54 -15.19
C GLU A 226 0.21 14.24 -14.76
N HIS A 227 0.29 13.93 -13.47
CA HIS A 227 -0.30 12.72 -12.92
C HIS A 227 -1.84 12.80 -12.92
N ASP A 228 -2.40 13.94 -12.53
CA ASP A 228 -3.85 14.19 -12.56
C ASP A 228 -4.40 14.14 -13.98
N ARG A 229 -3.66 14.63 -14.98
CA ARG A 229 -4.01 14.50 -16.39
C ARG A 229 -4.14 13.02 -16.79
N LYS A 230 -3.13 12.19 -16.47
CA LYS A 230 -3.15 10.75 -16.80
C LYS A 230 -4.30 10.03 -16.09
N MET A 231 -4.64 10.41 -14.86
CA MET A 231 -5.78 9.85 -14.12
C MET A 231 -7.12 10.18 -14.75
N ARG A 232 -7.31 11.41 -15.23
CA ARG A 232 -8.52 11.82 -15.97
C ARG A 232 -8.65 11.04 -17.29
N GLU A 233 -7.56 10.87 -18.01
CA GLU A 233 -7.52 10.10 -19.27
C GLU A 233 -7.85 8.62 -19.05
N LYS A 234 -7.34 8.01 -17.98
CA LYS A 234 -7.46 6.57 -17.71
C LYS A 234 -8.78 6.16 -17.05
N HIS A 235 -9.33 7.00 -16.16
CA HIS A 235 -10.47 6.63 -15.31
C HIS A 235 -11.67 7.57 -15.40
N GLY A 236 -11.61 8.64 -16.21
CA GLY A 236 -12.71 9.60 -16.36
C GLY A 236 -13.06 10.34 -15.06
N LEU A 237 -12.14 10.34 -14.08
CA LEU A 237 -12.38 10.93 -12.77
C LEU A 237 -12.38 12.46 -12.88
N CYS A 238 -13.58 13.04 -12.93
CA CYS A 238 -13.79 14.46 -12.62
C CYS A 238 -13.47 14.68 -11.15
N SER A 239 -12.43 15.48 -10.87
CA SER A 239 -12.03 15.99 -9.56
C SER A 239 -11.71 14.94 -8.47
N LEU A 240 -10.42 14.70 -8.25
CA LEU A 240 -9.94 14.63 -6.86
C LEU A 240 -10.28 15.98 -6.21
N PRO A 241 -10.69 16.03 -4.94
CA PRO A 241 -10.98 17.29 -4.27
C PRO A 241 -9.72 18.14 -4.32
N ALA A 242 -9.80 19.28 -5.02
CA ALA A 242 -8.76 20.28 -5.00
C ALA A 242 -8.65 20.78 -3.55
N THR A 243 -7.60 20.36 -2.85
CA THR A 243 -7.20 21.03 -1.61
C THR A 243 -6.69 22.41 -2.00
N ARG A 244 -7.45 23.43 -1.59
CA ARG A 244 -7.01 24.83 -1.56
C ARG A 244 -5.82 25.01 -0.64
#